data_AF-A0A6A2XNY6-F1
#
_entry.id   AF-A0A6A2XNY6-F1
#
_cell.length_a   1.000
_cell.length_b   1.000
_cell.length_c   1.000
_cell.angle_alpha   90.00
_cell.angle_beta   90.00
_cell.angle_gamma   90.00
#
_symmetry.space_group_name_H-M   'P 1'
#
loop_
_entity.id
_entity.type
_entity.pdbx_description
1 polymer ?
#
loop_
_entity_poly.entity_id
_entity_poly.type
_entity_poly.pdbx_seq_one_letter_code
_entity_poly.pdbx_strand_id
1 'polypeptide(L)'
;MPFSMAFTPRKVSTLGGAKPDQTNLFQLRLPPELEERVNLQALAVEQSISLPRPRQKSSTIRQTTFSSNDINRIQLLSDISRLEAKVERLEAQLQVKDREIATITRTEAKTSAAFKAQIEKLQQERDEFQRMVIGNQLILQKQVRTQQIHEMKKKEKEYIKLQERLNQVLMEKKKESRSGMEIMNLLQKEGRQRGTWNGKKADNDFYKKIVDAYEAKNQELKAENSDLRALLRSMQVDMRDFFNAPNGMPKQSLPVTDRHENDPSQSPLGGRTDVFDLPFHMARDQIEESLRTKMASVKDAQKGAEVTSEATERELELEAQLVEARSIIQEQASIMSKHLAKADRPRESIIPSPAEGV
;
A
#
# COMPACT_ATOMS: atom_id res chain seq x y z
N MET A 1 -32.31 -10.15 120.37
CA MET A 1 -33.18 -10.73 121.42
C MET A 1 -34.02 -11.85 120.80
N PRO A 2 -34.42 -12.89 121.56
CA PRO A 2 -35.05 -14.13 121.06
C PRO A 2 -36.60 -14.00 120.95
N PHE A 3 -37.44 -15.03 120.69
CA PHE A 3 -37.43 -16.48 120.97
C PHE A 3 -38.04 -17.26 119.77
N SER A 4 -37.78 -18.55 119.47
CA SER A 4 -37.09 -19.68 120.13
C SER A 4 -37.82 -20.49 121.23
N MET A 5 -38.61 -21.50 120.81
CA MET A 5 -38.67 -22.88 121.38
C MET A 5 -39.05 -23.83 120.22
N ALA A 6 -38.49 -25.02 119.93
CA ALA A 6 -37.65 -26.02 120.61
C ALA A 6 -38.40 -27.19 121.31
N PHE A 7 -37.74 -28.37 121.34
CA PHE A 7 -38.15 -29.72 121.83
C PHE A 7 -38.90 -30.63 120.84
N THR A 8 -38.56 -31.93 120.62
CA THR A 8 -37.27 -32.69 120.70
C THR A 8 -37.43 -34.09 120.03
N PRO A 9 -36.36 -34.80 119.61
CA PRO A 9 -36.44 -36.06 118.84
C PRO A 9 -36.10 -37.34 119.64
N ARG A 10 -36.28 -38.53 119.03
CA ARG A 10 -35.53 -39.74 119.42
C ARG A 10 -35.18 -40.71 118.28
N LYS A 11 -33.92 -41.18 118.32
CA LYS A 11 -33.32 -42.34 117.63
C LYS A 11 -33.92 -43.67 118.19
N VAL A 12 -33.65 -44.88 117.68
CA VAL A 12 -32.65 -45.37 116.68
C VAL A 12 -33.36 -46.09 115.50
N SER A 13 -32.97 -47.18 114.81
CA SER A 13 -31.98 -48.27 114.94
C SER A 13 -31.53 -48.79 113.54
N THR A 14 -30.53 -49.67 113.48
CA THR A 14 -30.09 -50.42 112.28
C THR A 14 -29.77 -51.89 112.62
N LEU A 15 -29.81 -52.78 111.62
CA LEU A 15 -28.93 -53.96 111.35
C LEU A 15 -29.66 -55.25 110.90
N GLY A 16 -29.01 -56.02 110.00
CA GLY A 16 -29.26 -57.45 109.74
C GLY A 16 -30.42 -57.79 108.78
N GLY A 17 -30.28 -58.62 107.74
CA GLY A 17 -29.05 -59.17 107.13
C GLY A 17 -28.77 -60.66 107.37
N ALA A 18 -29.64 -61.56 106.88
CA ALA A 18 -29.38 -63.00 106.77
C ALA A 18 -30.08 -63.60 105.52
N LYS A 19 -29.72 -64.83 105.13
CA LYS A 19 -30.15 -65.50 103.89
C LYS A 19 -31.35 -66.46 104.09
N PRO A 20 -32.04 -66.90 103.00
CA PRO A 20 -33.33 -67.58 103.08
C PRO A 20 -33.21 -69.10 103.28
N ASP A 21 -34.35 -69.74 103.53
CA ASP A 21 -34.56 -71.17 103.28
C ASP A 21 -35.97 -71.41 102.68
N GLN A 22 -36.21 -72.60 102.11
CA GLN A 22 -37.39 -72.91 101.29
C GLN A 22 -38.39 -73.84 102.00
N THR A 23 -39.68 -73.47 102.06
CA THR A 23 -40.78 -74.43 102.20
C THR A 23 -41.98 -74.05 101.32
N ASN A 24 -42.69 -75.08 100.85
CA ASN A 24 -43.62 -75.06 99.72
C ASN A 24 -45.06 -74.57 100.05
N LEU A 25 -45.87 -74.48 98.98
CA LEU A 25 -47.33 -74.26 98.91
C LEU A 25 -47.78 -72.79 99.13
N PHE A 26 -48.70 -72.22 98.34
CA PHE A 26 -49.63 -72.81 97.37
C PHE A 26 -49.46 -72.28 95.94
N GLN A 27 -49.81 -73.10 94.94
CA GLN A 27 -50.06 -72.65 93.57
C GLN A 27 -51.50 -72.10 93.45
N LEU A 28 -51.63 -70.82 93.09
CA LEU A 28 -52.88 -70.24 92.59
C LEU A 28 -52.76 -70.04 91.08
N ARG A 29 -53.25 -71.02 90.31
CA ARG A 29 -53.27 -70.95 88.85
C ARG A 29 -54.38 -69.97 88.41
N LEU A 30 -54.02 -68.97 87.62
CA LEU A 30 -55.00 -68.05 87.03
C LEU A 30 -55.92 -68.80 86.04
N PRO A 31 -57.20 -68.42 85.92
CA PRO A 31 -58.09 -68.94 84.88
C PRO A 31 -57.51 -68.71 83.46
N PRO A 32 -57.66 -69.67 82.54
CA PRO A 32 -57.07 -69.56 81.18
C PRO A 32 -57.63 -68.37 80.38
N GLU A 33 -58.88 -67.97 80.64
CA GLU A 33 -59.49 -66.76 80.05
C GLU A 33 -58.75 -65.46 80.41
N LEU A 34 -57.98 -65.45 81.51
CA LEU A 34 -57.14 -64.32 81.90
C LEU A 34 -55.72 -64.45 81.34
N GLU A 35 -55.16 -65.66 81.19
CA GLU A 35 -53.89 -65.85 80.46
C GLU A 35 -54.03 -65.46 78.98
N GLU A 36 -55.11 -65.85 78.31
CA GLU A 36 -55.36 -65.46 76.91
C GLU A 36 -55.57 -63.94 76.78
N ARG A 37 -56.31 -63.30 77.69
CA ARG A 37 -56.46 -61.83 77.70
C ARG A 37 -55.15 -61.10 77.97
N VAL A 38 -54.32 -61.58 78.91
CA VAL A 38 -53.00 -60.99 79.18
C VAL A 38 -52.07 -61.17 77.98
N ASN A 39 -52.07 -62.34 77.33
CA ASN A 39 -51.26 -62.57 76.12
C ASN A 39 -51.73 -61.73 74.93
N LEU A 40 -53.05 -61.63 74.67
CA LEU A 40 -53.60 -60.76 73.62
C LEU A 40 -53.30 -59.28 73.91
N GLN A 41 -53.36 -58.85 75.17
CA GLN A 41 -53.06 -57.48 75.56
C GLN A 41 -51.54 -57.18 75.53
N ALA A 42 -50.69 -58.16 75.84
CA ALA A 42 -49.24 -58.06 75.63
C ALA A 42 -48.90 -57.97 74.13
N LEU A 43 -49.50 -58.83 73.30
CA LEU A 43 -49.31 -58.81 71.85
C LEU A 43 -49.79 -57.49 71.22
N ALA A 44 -50.93 -56.97 71.69
CA ALA A 44 -51.44 -55.66 71.27
C ALA A 44 -50.53 -54.50 71.72
N VAL A 45 -49.91 -54.59 72.91
CA VAL A 45 -48.91 -53.63 73.39
C VAL A 45 -47.62 -53.72 72.57
N GLU A 46 -47.11 -54.91 72.25
CA GLU A 46 -45.94 -55.07 71.38
C GLU A 46 -46.20 -54.56 69.96
N GLN A 47 -47.36 -54.87 69.36
CA GLN A 47 -47.75 -54.31 68.06
C GLN A 47 -47.92 -52.78 68.10
N SER A 48 -48.39 -52.22 69.23
CA SER A 48 -48.47 -50.76 69.44
C SER A 48 -47.09 -50.10 69.65
N ILE A 49 -46.08 -50.87 70.05
CA ILE A 49 -44.70 -50.42 70.23
C ILE A 49 -43.90 -50.55 68.93
N SER A 50 -44.15 -51.59 68.12
CA SER A 50 -43.46 -51.84 66.86
C SER A 50 -43.91 -50.90 65.72
N LEU A 51 -45.11 -50.32 65.82
CA LEU A 51 -45.60 -49.36 64.83
C LEU A 51 -44.80 -48.03 64.89
N PRO A 52 -44.08 -47.63 63.82
CA PRO A 52 -43.15 -46.49 63.88
C PRO A 52 -43.90 -45.16 64.05
N ARG A 53 -43.81 -44.60 65.26
CA ARG A 53 -44.52 -43.38 65.69
C ARG A 53 -44.34 -42.24 64.67
N PRO A 54 -45.40 -41.48 64.32
CA PRO A 54 -45.35 -40.46 63.26
C PRO A 54 -44.31 -39.34 63.51
N ARG A 55 -43.88 -39.14 64.77
CA ARG A 55 -42.80 -38.21 65.11
C ARG A 55 -41.47 -38.56 64.43
N GLN A 56 -41.08 -39.83 64.32
CA GLN A 56 -39.81 -40.23 63.67
C GLN A 56 -39.86 -39.97 62.16
N LYS A 57 -40.97 -40.36 61.50
CA LYS A 57 -41.16 -40.05 60.07
C LYS A 57 -41.14 -38.54 59.81
N SER A 58 -41.78 -37.74 60.67
CA SER A 58 -41.78 -36.28 60.56
C SER A 58 -40.40 -35.65 60.82
N SER A 59 -39.60 -36.17 61.77
CA SER A 59 -38.23 -35.68 61.97
C SER A 59 -37.32 -36.02 60.79
N THR A 60 -37.39 -37.24 60.25
CA THR A 60 -36.61 -37.62 59.07
C THR A 60 -36.98 -36.78 57.86
N ILE A 61 -38.27 -36.56 57.59
CA ILE A 61 -38.72 -35.70 56.48
C ILE A 61 -38.23 -34.26 56.66
N ARG A 62 -38.28 -33.69 57.87
CA ARG A 62 -37.73 -32.34 58.14
C ARG A 62 -36.22 -32.28 57.95
N GLN A 63 -35.50 -33.35 58.29
CA GLN A 63 -34.05 -33.42 58.14
C GLN A 63 -33.63 -33.58 56.67
N THR A 64 -34.37 -34.37 55.87
CA THR A 64 -34.10 -34.51 54.43
C THR A 64 -34.51 -33.28 53.64
N THR A 65 -35.60 -32.57 53.99
CA THR A 65 -35.93 -31.29 53.34
C THR A 65 -34.97 -30.18 53.72
N PHE A 66 -34.50 -30.13 54.98
CA PHE A 66 -33.44 -29.20 55.40
C PHE A 66 -32.14 -29.46 54.63
N SER A 67 -31.65 -30.71 54.62
CA SER A 67 -30.44 -31.09 53.88
C SER A 67 -30.55 -30.88 52.37
N SER A 68 -31.73 -31.12 51.77
CA SER A 68 -31.99 -30.82 50.35
C SER A 68 -31.94 -29.32 50.07
N ASN A 69 -32.53 -28.49 50.94
CA ASN A 69 -32.46 -27.04 50.83
C ASN A 69 -31.02 -26.51 50.98
N ASP A 70 -30.21 -27.10 51.86
CA ASP A 70 -28.79 -26.75 52.00
C ASP A 70 -27.98 -27.13 50.76
N ILE A 71 -28.21 -28.32 50.18
CA ILE A 71 -27.59 -28.74 48.92
C ILE A 71 -27.98 -27.78 47.77
N ASN A 72 -29.27 -27.44 47.66
CA ASN A 72 -29.75 -26.47 46.67
C ASN A 72 -29.13 -25.07 46.88
N ARG A 73 -28.93 -24.65 48.13
CA ARG A 73 -28.25 -23.38 48.49
C ARG A 73 -26.77 -23.40 48.11
N ILE A 74 -26.06 -24.50 48.36
CA ILE A 74 -24.64 -24.67 47.98
C ILE A 74 -24.51 -24.68 46.45
N GLN A 75 -25.38 -25.40 45.74
CA GLN A 75 -25.40 -25.41 44.28
C GLN A 75 -25.65 -24.01 43.71
N LEU A 76 -26.65 -23.28 44.21
CA LEU A 76 -26.95 -21.92 43.78
C LEU A 76 -25.77 -20.96 44.01
N LEU A 77 -25.07 -21.07 45.14
CA LEU A 77 -23.87 -20.26 45.41
C LEU A 77 -22.72 -20.60 44.45
N SER A 78 -22.51 -21.88 44.14
CA SER A 78 -21.53 -22.32 43.13
C SER A 78 -21.87 -21.80 41.73
N ASP A 79 -23.16 -21.81 41.36
CA ASP A 79 -23.63 -21.26 40.09
C ASP A 79 -23.50 -19.74 40.01
N ILE A 80 -23.76 -19.01 41.10
CA ILE A 80 -23.51 -17.57 41.20
C ILE A 80 -22.02 -17.28 41.01
N SER A 81 -21.11 -17.92 41.77
CA SER A 81 -19.67 -17.69 41.61
C SER A 81 -19.13 -18.07 40.23
N ARG A 82 -19.72 -19.07 39.58
CA ARG A 82 -19.41 -19.45 38.19
C ARG A 82 -19.89 -18.40 37.18
N LEU A 83 -20.99 -17.72 37.45
CA LEU A 83 -21.51 -16.63 36.62
C LEU A 83 -20.74 -15.32 36.86
N GLU A 84 -20.42 -14.99 38.11
CA GLU A 84 -19.59 -13.83 38.48
C GLU A 84 -18.22 -13.90 37.79
N ALA A 85 -17.52 -15.03 37.91
CA ALA A 85 -16.25 -15.28 37.23
C ALA A 85 -16.36 -15.35 35.69
N LYS A 86 -17.58 -15.44 35.13
CA LYS A 86 -17.83 -15.30 33.69
C LYS A 86 -18.07 -13.84 33.30
N VAL A 87 -18.79 -13.08 34.13
CA VAL A 87 -19.02 -11.63 33.94
C VAL A 87 -17.69 -10.88 33.98
N GLU A 88 -16.87 -11.08 35.01
CA GLU A 88 -15.55 -10.44 35.14
C GLU A 88 -14.65 -10.68 33.91
N ARG A 89 -14.66 -11.91 33.36
CA ARG A 89 -13.92 -12.26 32.14
C ARG A 89 -14.47 -11.58 30.88
N LEU A 90 -15.78 -11.40 30.79
CA LEU A 90 -16.41 -10.70 29.67
C LEU A 90 -16.19 -9.18 29.77
N GLU A 91 -16.22 -8.60 30.96
CA GLU A 91 -15.88 -7.20 31.21
C GLU A 91 -14.40 -6.91 30.91
N ALA A 92 -13.49 -7.81 31.29
CA ALA A 92 -12.08 -7.72 30.91
C ALA A 92 -11.89 -7.79 29.38
N GLN A 93 -12.63 -8.66 28.68
CA GLN A 93 -12.61 -8.72 27.20
C GLN A 93 -13.19 -7.46 26.57
N LEU A 94 -14.28 -6.89 27.12
CA LEU A 94 -14.86 -5.63 26.67
C LEU A 94 -13.83 -4.50 26.76
N GLN A 95 -13.19 -4.33 27.93
CA GLN A 95 -12.16 -3.29 28.13
C GLN A 95 -10.96 -3.45 27.19
N VAL A 96 -10.59 -4.68 26.81
CA VAL A 96 -9.56 -4.90 25.79
C VAL A 96 -10.05 -4.46 24.41
N LYS A 97 -11.29 -4.80 24.03
CA LYS A 97 -11.88 -4.38 22.75
C LYS A 97 -12.08 -2.86 22.65
N ASP A 98 -12.47 -2.19 23.71
CA ASP A 98 -12.55 -0.73 23.76
C ASP A 98 -11.18 -0.07 23.51
N ARG A 99 -10.10 -0.65 24.06
CA ARG A 99 -8.71 -0.17 23.84
C ARG A 99 -8.23 -0.47 22.43
N GLU A 100 -8.58 -1.62 21.85
CA GLU A 100 -8.32 -1.94 20.44
C GLU A 100 -9.02 -0.95 19.51
N ILE A 101 -10.33 -0.74 19.66
CA ILE A 101 -11.13 0.22 18.89
C ILE A 101 -10.53 1.63 19.00
N ALA A 102 -10.26 2.11 20.22
CA ALA A 102 -9.66 3.42 20.44
C ALA A 102 -8.23 3.54 19.87
N THR A 103 -7.54 2.43 19.59
CA THR A 103 -6.25 2.42 18.90
C THR A 103 -6.45 2.47 17.39
N ILE A 104 -7.32 1.62 16.86
CA ILE A 104 -7.70 1.55 15.44
C ILE A 104 -8.18 2.93 14.95
N THR A 105 -9.17 3.53 15.61
CA THR A 105 -9.72 4.85 15.21
C THR A 105 -8.68 5.98 15.24
N ARG A 106 -7.68 5.92 16.14
CA ARG A 106 -6.55 6.88 16.13
C ARG A 106 -5.62 6.64 14.94
N THR A 107 -5.35 5.39 14.58
CA THR A 107 -4.55 5.07 13.39
C THR A 107 -5.27 5.43 12.09
N GLU A 108 -6.57 5.17 11.98
CA GLU A 108 -7.42 5.54 10.83
C GLU A 108 -7.52 7.06 10.66
N ALA A 109 -7.67 7.82 11.74
CA ALA A 109 -7.65 9.28 11.70
C ALA A 109 -6.28 9.80 11.21
N LYS A 110 -5.17 9.20 11.67
CA LYS A 110 -3.81 9.57 11.25
C LYS A 110 -3.54 9.25 9.78
N THR A 111 -3.93 8.06 9.29
CA THR A 111 -3.75 7.69 7.87
C THR A 111 -4.66 8.52 6.97
N SER A 112 -5.90 8.77 7.38
CA SER A 112 -6.83 9.67 6.66
C SER A 112 -6.29 11.09 6.53
N ALA A 113 -5.66 11.63 7.57
CA ALA A 113 -5.00 12.94 7.52
C ALA A 113 -3.78 12.94 6.57
N ALA A 114 -2.97 11.89 6.61
CA ALA A 114 -1.82 11.74 5.70
C ALA A 114 -2.26 11.63 4.22
N PHE A 115 -3.32 10.87 3.92
CA PHE A 115 -3.86 10.77 2.56
C PHE A 115 -4.44 12.11 2.08
N LYS A 116 -5.12 12.88 2.93
CA LYS A 116 -5.60 14.23 2.58
C LYS A 116 -4.44 15.17 2.23
N ALA A 117 -3.40 15.23 3.05
CA ALA A 117 -2.22 16.04 2.77
C ALA A 117 -1.51 15.62 1.45
N GLN A 118 -1.47 14.33 1.15
CA GLN A 118 -0.92 13.83 -0.12
C GLN A 118 -1.79 14.20 -1.33
N ILE A 119 -3.13 14.19 -1.19
CA ILE A 119 -4.06 14.65 -2.23
C ILE A 119 -3.88 16.15 -2.47
N GLU A 120 -3.79 16.96 -1.41
CA GLU A 120 -3.55 18.41 -1.50
C GLU A 120 -2.22 18.72 -2.19
N LYS A 121 -1.14 17.97 -1.88
CA LYS A 121 0.16 18.09 -2.55
C LYS A 121 0.06 17.79 -4.06
N LEU A 122 -0.58 16.70 -4.44
CA LEU A 122 -0.79 16.34 -5.85
C LEU A 122 -1.66 17.36 -6.60
N GLN A 123 -2.65 17.97 -5.92
CA GLN A 123 -3.44 19.06 -6.49
C GLN A 123 -2.59 20.32 -6.73
N GLN A 124 -1.72 20.70 -5.78
CA GLN A 124 -0.80 21.83 -5.91
C GLN A 124 0.19 21.63 -7.06
N GLU A 125 0.79 20.44 -7.19
CA GLU A 125 1.70 20.07 -8.28
C GLU A 125 1.00 20.15 -9.65
N ARG A 126 -0.24 19.66 -9.75
CA ARG A 126 -1.06 19.76 -10.96
C ARG A 126 -1.42 21.21 -11.31
N ASP A 127 -1.79 22.03 -10.32
CA ASP A 127 -2.02 23.47 -10.51
C ASP A 127 -0.76 24.23 -10.94
N GLU A 128 0.42 23.84 -10.43
CA GLU A 128 1.69 24.44 -10.82
C GLU A 128 2.11 24.07 -12.25
N PHE A 129 1.99 22.80 -12.61
CA PHE A 129 2.20 22.37 -13.99
C PHE A 129 1.24 23.08 -14.95
N GLN A 130 -0.04 23.25 -14.57
CA GLN A 130 -1.02 23.98 -15.36
C GLN A 130 -0.66 25.47 -15.50
N ARG A 131 -0.18 26.13 -14.43
CA ARG A 131 0.37 27.50 -14.51
C ARG A 131 1.57 27.57 -15.45
N MET A 132 2.49 26.61 -15.40
CA MET A 132 3.68 26.55 -16.27
C MET A 132 3.31 26.39 -17.75
N VAL A 133 2.38 25.49 -18.08
CA VAL A 133 1.88 25.30 -19.46
C VAL A 133 1.26 26.58 -20.01
N ILE A 134 0.43 27.27 -19.22
CA ILE A 134 -0.18 28.55 -19.61
C ILE A 134 0.89 29.65 -19.78
N GLY A 135 1.87 29.71 -18.88
CA GLY A 135 2.99 30.64 -18.96
C GLY A 135 3.84 30.44 -20.22
N ASN A 136 4.22 29.20 -20.53
CA ASN A 136 4.96 28.85 -21.74
C ASN A 136 4.17 29.18 -23.01
N GLN A 137 2.87 28.87 -23.03
CA GLN A 137 1.99 29.23 -24.16
C GLN A 137 1.90 30.75 -24.37
N LEU A 138 1.87 31.54 -23.28
CA LEU A 138 1.87 33.00 -23.35
C LEU A 138 3.20 33.56 -23.85
N ILE A 139 4.34 33.00 -23.40
CA ILE A 139 5.69 33.37 -23.87
C ILE A 139 5.82 33.08 -25.38
N LEU A 140 5.44 31.88 -25.83
CA LEU A 140 5.45 31.51 -27.25
C LEU A 140 4.54 32.42 -28.09
N GLN A 141 3.33 32.73 -27.62
CA GLN A 141 2.44 33.68 -28.31
C GLN A 141 3.07 35.07 -28.43
N LYS A 142 3.71 35.56 -27.35
CA LYS A 142 4.40 36.85 -27.33
C LYS A 142 5.59 36.87 -28.29
N GLN A 143 6.39 35.80 -28.34
CA GLN A 143 7.52 35.66 -29.26
C GLN A 143 7.06 35.66 -30.73
N VAL A 144 6.03 34.86 -31.07
CA VAL A 144 5.45 34.81 -32.43
C VAL A 144 4.89 36.17 -32.84
N ARG A 145 4.16 36.87 -31.96
CA ARG A 145 3.65 38.22 -32.24
C ARG A 145 4.78 39.23 -32.47
N THR A 146 5.84 39.18 -31.67
CA THR A 146 7.03 40.03 -31.85
C THR A 146 7.69 39.76 -33.20
N GLN A 147 7.90 38.49 -33.58
CA GLN A 147 8.48 38.10 -34.86
C GLN A 147 7.64 38.62 -36.05
N GLN A 148 6.31 38.42 -36.00
CA GLN A 148 5.39 38.94 -37.02
C GLN A 148 5.49 40.47 -37.17
N ILE A 149 5.61 41.21 -36.06
CA ILE A 149 5.79 42.68 -36.08
C ILE A 149 7.13 43.07 -36.74
N HIS A 150 8.22 42.33 -36.48
CA HIS A 150 9.51 42.59 -37.14
C HIS A 150 9.48 42.31 -38.64
N GLU A 151 8.85 41.22 -39.08
CA GLU A 151 8.70 40.90 -40.50
C GLU A 151 7.81 41.88 -41.25
N MET A 152 6.69 42.31 -40.65
CA MET A 152 5.84 43.35 -41.23
C MET A 152 6.60 44.66 -41.38
N LYS A 153 7.33 45.10 -40.35
CA LYS A 153 8.18 46.31 -40.43
C LYS A 153 9.35 46.20 -41.41
N LYS A 154 9.83 44.98 -41.71
CA LYS A 154 10.81 44.74 -42.79
C LYS A 154 10.17 44.92 -44.16
N LYS A 155 9.04 44.25 -44.41
CA LYS A 155 8.27 44.35 -45.67
C LYS A 155 7.80 45.79 -45.95
N GLU A 156 7.38 46.52 -44.92
CA GLU A 156 6.99 47.94 -45.00
C GLU A 156 8.17 48.83 -45.44
N LYS A 157 9.37 48.64 -44.86
CA LYS A 157 10.60 49.35 -45.29
C LYS A 157 11.03 48.99 -46.71
N GLU A 158 10.82 47.76 -47.14
CA GLU A 158 11.12 47.31 -48.51
C GLU A 158 10.11 47.87 -49.52
N TYR A 159 8.83 47.96 -49.14
CA TYR A 159 7.77 48.61 -49.91
C TYR A 159 8.04 50.11 -50.10
N ILE A 160 8.41 50.84 -49.03
CA ILE A 160 8.78 52.28 -49.11
C ILE A 160 9.94 52.47 -50.10
N LYS A 161 11.01 51.68 -50.00
CA LYS A 161 12.15 51.73 -50.94
C LYS A 161 11.76 51.41 -52.38
N LEU A 162 10.78 50.54 -52.59
CA LEU A 162 10.27 50.22 -53.94
C LEU A 162 9.41 51.37 -54.50
N GLN A 163 8.58 52.00 -53.66
CA GLN A 163 7.80 53.18 -53.99
C GLN A 163 8.69 54.40 -54.31
N GLU A 164 9.77 54.61 -53.54
CA GLU A 164 10.81 55.60 -53.82
C GLU A 164 11.47 55.37 -55.18
N ARG A 165 11.89 54.12 -55.47
CA ARG A 165 12.47 53.75 -56.78
C ARG A 165 11.49 53.92 -57.94
N LEU A 166 10.22 53.57 -57.75
CA LEU A 166 9.19 53.78 -58.77
C LEU A 166 9.00 55.28 -59.06
N ASN A 167 8.93 56.11 -58.02
CA ASN A 167 8.86 57.56 -58.17
C ASN A 167 10.10 58.13 -58.87
N GLN A 168 11.30 57.63 -58.53
CA GLN A 168 12.55 58.01 -59.20
C GLN A 168 12.49 57.69 -60.70
N VAL A 169 12.16 56.45 -61.08
CA VAL A 169 12.05 56.02 -62.49
C VAL A 169 10.95 56.82 -63.23
N LEU A 170 9.83 57.15 -62.58
CA LEU A 170 8.79 58.00 -63.18
C LEU A 170 9.25 59.44 -63.39
N MET A 171 10.11 59.98 -62.50
CA MET A 171 10.69 61.31 -62.64
C MET A 171 11.82 61.34 -63.67
N GLU A 172 12.65 60.31 -63.74
CA GLU A 172 13.66 60.10 -64.78
C GLU A 172 13.00 59.99 -66.15
N LYS A 173 11.98 59.14 -66.32
CA LYS A 173 11.21 59.03 -67.58
C LYS A 173 10.57 60.36 -68.01
N LYS A 174 10.10 61.19 -67.07
CA LYS A 174 9.62 62.57 -67.35
C LYS A 174 10.76 63.51 -67.77
N LYS A 175 11.93 63.43 -67.13
CA LYS A 175 13.12 64.21 -67.47
C LYS A 175 13.68 63.80 -68.83
N GLU A 176 13.69 62.51 -69.14
CA GLU A 176 14.18 61.93 -70.38
C GLU A 176 13.25 62.22 -71.55
N SER A 177 11.93 62.25 -71.34
CA SER A 177 10.97 62.79 -72.31
C SER A 177 11.22 64.27 -72.63
N ARG A 178 11.53 65.10 -71.61
CA ARG A 178 11.92 66.51 -71.84
C ARG A 178 13.27 66.63 -72.55
N SER A 179 14.26 65.84 -72.14
CA SER A 179 15.61 65.85 -72.72
C SER A 179 15.62 65.33 -74.15
N GLY A 180 14.81 64.32 -74.49
CA GLY A 180 14.59 63.89 -75.87
C GLY A 180 13.95 64.98 -76.74
N MET A 181 13.04 65.78 -76.17
CA MET A 181 12.45 66.92 -76.87
C MET A 181 13.42 68.10 -77.01
N GLU A 182 14.28 68.32 -76.01
CA GLU A 182 15.40 69.27 -76.05
C GLU A 182 16.46 68.86 -77.09
N ILE A 183 16.83 67.58 -77.14
CA ILE A 183 17.72 66.99 -78.16
C ILE A 183 17.11 67.10 -79.55
N MET A 184 15.79 66.89 -79.71
CA MET A 184 15.10 67.15 -80.99
C MET A 184 15.16 68.63 -81.38
N ASN A 185 14.96 69.55 -80.43
CA ASN A 185 15.07 71.00 -80.67
C ASN A 185 16.52 71.43 -81.00
N LEU A 186 17.53 70.76 -80.43
CA LEU A 186 18.95 70.99 -80.73
C LEU A 186 19.35 70.39 -82.08
N LEU A 187 18.93 69.16 -82.40
CA LEU A 187 19.15 68.53 -83.71
C LEU A 187 18.48 69.31 -84.85
N GLN A 188 17.38 70.00 -84.59
CA GLN A 188 16.74 70.91 -85.55
C GLN A 188 17.45 72.27 -85.69
N LYS A 189 18.42 72.59 -84.83
CA LYS A 189 19.12 73.89 -84.80
C LYS A 189 20.62 73.82 -85.04
N GLU A 190 21.27 72.69 -84.74
CA GLU A 190 22.73 72.61 -84.62
C GLU A 190 23.28 71.36 -85.30
N GLY A 191 23.84 71.56 -86.50
CA GLY A 191 24.49 70.51 -87.26
C GLY A 191 25.98 70.39 -86.89
N ARG A 192 26.44 69.14 -86.69
CA ARG A 192 27.84 68.70 -86.48
C ARG A 192 28.41 68.96 -85.08
N GLN A 193 28.47 67.92 -84.26
CA GLN A 193 29.70 67.16 -84.00
C GLN A 193 29.37 65.82 -83.34
N ARG A 194 30.25 64.80 -83.43
CA ARG A 194 29.98 63.45 -82.90
C ARG A 194 31.13 62.96 -82.02
N GLY A 195 30.92 62.99 -80.69
CA GLY A 195 31.91 62.52 -79.71
C GLY A 195 32.05 60.99 -79.69
N THR A 196 33.29 60.51 -79.50
CA THR A 196 33.64 59.08 -79.51
C THR A 196 33.51 58.48 -78.12
N TRP A 197 32.50 57.64 -77.88
CA TRP A 197 32.33 56.88 -76.64
C TRP A 197 33.14 55.58 -76.66
N ASN A 198 33.83 55.24 -75.56
CA ASN A 198 34.77 54.11 -75.51
C ASN A 198 34.52 53.21 -74.28
N GLY A 199 33.57 52.27 -74.41
CA GLY A 199 33.01 51.52 -73.27
C GLY A 199 33.88 50.39 -72.69
N LYS A 200 34.86 49.86 -73.45
CA LYS A 200 35.48 48.53 -73.21
C LYS A 200 36.13 48.28 -71.84
N LYS A 201 36.37 49.30 -71.01
CA LYS A 201 36.89 49.13 -69.64
C LYS A 201 35.78 48.89 -68.60
N ALA A 202 34.64 49.57 -68.74
CA ALA A 202 33.56 49.52 -67.74
C ALA A 202 32.94 48.12 -67.62
N ASP A 203 32.80 47.41 -68.75
CA ASP A 203 32.24 46.06 -68.78
C ASP A 203 33.14 45.06 -68.02
N ASN A 204 34.46 45.19 -68.13
CA ASN A 204 35.42 44.30 -67.46
C ASN A 204 35.37 44.46 -65.94
N ASP A 205 35.36 45.71 -65.45
CA ASP A 205 35.19 46.03 -64.03
C ASP A 205 33.82 45.57 -63.50
N PHE A 206 32.78 45.54 -64.34
CA PHE A 206 31.44 45.08 -63.98
C PHE A 206 31.37 43.55 -63.86
N TYR A 207 31.91 42.80 -64.82
CA TYR A 207 32.04 41.34 -64.72
C TYR A 207 32.87 40.94 -63.50
N LYS A 208 33.99 41.64 -63.25
CA LYS A 208 34.81 41.38 -62.06
C LYS A 208 34.00 41.57 -60.77
N LYS A 209 33.27 42.68 -60.61
CA LYS A 209 32.44 42.93 -59.41
C LYS A 209 31.36 41.86 -59.19
N ILE A 210 30.82 41.25 -60.25
CA ILE A 210 29.86 40.15 -60.14
C ILE A 210 30.57 38.89 -59.63
N VAL A 211 31.76 38.57 -60.12
CA VAL A 211 32.57 37.43 -59.63
C VAL A 211 33.00 37.66 -58.19
N ASP A 212 33.61 38.80 -57.87
CA ASP A 212 34.07 39.16 -56.52
C ASP A 212 32.92 39.04 -55.50
N ALA A 213 31.71 39.52 -55.84
CA ALA A 213 30.53 39.42 -54.98
C ALA A 213 29.98 38.00 -54.82
N TYR A 214 30.07 37.17 -55.87
CA TYR A 214 29.64 35.77 -55.83
C TYR A 214 30.63 34.92 -55.02
N GLU A 215 31.94 35.18 -55.15
CA GLU A 215 32.99 34.55 -54.34
C GLU A 215 32.88 34.94 -52.86
N ALA A 216 32.68 36.22 -52.55
CA ALA A 216 32.46 36.68 -51.18
C ALA A 216 31.26 35.96 -50.53
N LYS A 217 30.12 35.87 -51.23
CA LYS A 217 28.94 35.14 -50.74
C LYS A 217 29.19 33.63 -50.61
N ASN A 218 30.00 33.03 -51.48
CA ASN A 218 30.38 31.62 -51.40
C ASN A 218 31.34 31.36 -50.22
N GLN A 219 32.16 32.34 -49.82
CA GLN A 219 32.97 32.28 -48.60
C GLN A 219 32.11 32.43 -47.34
N GLU A 220 31.19 33.41 -47.32
CA GLU A 220 30.19 33.62 -46.25
C GLU A 220 29.37 32.35 -45.98
N LEU A 221 28.81 31.73 -47.03
CA LEU A 221 28.01 30.50 -46.91
C LEU A 221 28.83 29.29 -46.46
N LYS A 222 30.14 29.23 -46.78
CA LYS A 222 31.04 28.19 -46.26
C LYS A 222 31.36 28.40 -44.78
N ALA A 223 31.56 29.64 -44.35
CA ALA A 223 31.75 29.97 -42.94
C ALA A 223 30.51 29.61 -42.13
N GLU A 224 29.32 30.07 -42.54
CA GLU A 224 28.04 29.72 -41.90
C GLU A 224 27.83 28.19 -41.85
N ASN A 225 28.16 27.46 -42.92
CA ASN A 225 28.07 26.00 -42.90
C ASN A 225 29.05 25.34 -41.90
N SER A 226 30.27 25.89 -41.73
CA SER A 226 31.22 25.40 -40.73
C SER A 226 30.79 25.72 -39.29
N ASP A 227 30.19 26.90 -39.06
CA ASP A 227 29.64 27.30 -37.75
C ASP A 227 28.43 26.44 -37.38
N LEU A 228 27.54 26.15 -38.34
CA LEU A 228 26.42 25.22 -38.15
C LEU A 228 26.90 23.80 -37.83
N ARG A 229 27.96 23.30 -38.47
CA ARG A 229 28.59 22.02 -38.11
C ARG A 229 29.25 22.05 -36.72
N ALA A 230 29.81 23.18 -36.31
CA ALA A 230 30.37 23.34 -34.96
C ALA A 230 29.27 23.35 -33.89
N LEU A 231 28.18 24.07 -34.13
CA LEU A 231 27.01 24.11 -33.24
C LEU A 231 26.35 22.73 -33.11
N LEU A 232 26.16 22.01 -34.22
CA LEU A 232 25.61 20.64 -34.20
C LEU A 232 26.50 19.68 -33.39
N ARG A 233 27.83 19.79 -33.50
CA ARG A 233 28.76 19.01 -32.69
C ARG A 233 28.69 19.39 -31.20
N SER A 234 28.58 20.69 -30.87
CA SER A 234 28.32 21.12 -29.48
C SER A 234 27.05 20.48 -28.94
N MET A 235 25.92 20.64 -29.63
CA MET A 235 24.63 20.08 -29.20
C MET A 235 24.68 18.56 -29.06
N GLN A 236 25.45 17.85 -29.89
CA GLN A 236 25.64 16.40 -29.75
C GLN A 236 26.47 16.03 -28.50
N VAL A 237 27.42 16.86 -28.09
CA VAL A 237 28.15 16.70 -26.81
C VAL A 237 27.24 17.06 -25.65
N ASP A 238 26.55 18.20 -25.68
CA ASP A 238 25.62 18.65 -24.63
C ASP A 238 24.53 17.59 -24.35
N MET A 239 23.96 16.99 -25.40
CA MET A 239 23.00 15.88 -25.26
C MET A 239 23.65 14.59 -24.75
N ARG A 240 24.88 14.26 -25.19
CA ARG A 240 25.63 13.08 -24.72
C ARG A 240 25.91 13.17 -23.22
N ASP A 241 26.36 14.33 -22.76
CA ASP A 241 26.70 14.58 -21.36
C ASP A 241 25.44 14.59 -20.49
N PHE A 242 24.31 15.12 -20.99
CA PHE A 242 23.02 15.03 -20.32
C PHE A 242 22.54 13.58 -20.09
N PHE A 243 22.69 12.70 -21.09
CA PHE A 243 22.33 11.28 -20.94
C PHE A 243 23.35 10.46 -20.12
N ASN A 244 24.64 10.83 -20.16
CA ASN A 244 25.70 10.12 -19.44
C ASN A 244 25.84 10.57 -17.97
N ALA A 245 25.30 11.73 -17.58
CA ALA A 245 25.34 12.21 -16.21
C ALA A 245 24.43 11.36 -15.28
N PRO A 246 24.97 10.70 -14.24
CA PRO A 246 24.15 9.93 -13.31
C PRO A 246 23.18 10.85 -12.56
N ASN A 247 21.88 10.69 -12.84
CA ASN A 247 20.78 11.56 -12.41
C ASN A 247 20.86 13.04 -12.87
N GLY A 248 21.49 13.32 -14.03
CA GLY A 248 21.25 14.58 -14.76
C GLY A 248 21.69 15.87 -14.05
N MET A 249 22.67 15.81 -13.15
CA MET A 249 23.29 16.99 -12.54
C MET A 249 24.78 17.11 -12.93
N PRO A 250 25.25 18.31 -13.32
CA PRO A 250 26.64 18.51 -13.72
C PRO A 250 27.57 18.44 -12.49
N LYS A 251 28.24 17.30 -12.29
CA LYS A 251 29.24 17.15 -11.23
C LYS A 251 30.64 17.45 -11.74
N GLN A 252 31.27 18.40 -11.06
CA GLN A 252 32.70 18.71 -11.14
C GLN A 252 33.56 17.47 -10.84
N SER A 253 34.73 17.41 -11.44
CA SER A 253 35.57 16.21 -11.58
C SER A 253 36.22 15.69 -10.29
N LEU A 254 36.20 14.36 -10.13
CA LEU A 254 37.24 13.56 -9.45
C LEU A 254 37.43 12.21 -10.19
N PRO A 255 38.63 11.60 -10.18
CA PRO A 255 38.97 10.42 -11.00
C PRO A 255 38.89 9.07 -10.25
N VAL A 256 39.37 7.99 -10.90
CA VAL A 256 39.58 6.58 -10.46
C VAL A 256 38.39 5.62 -10.74
N THR A 257 38.53 4.44 -11.36
CA THR A 257 39.55 3.82 -12.25
C THR A 257 38.94 2.60 -12.98
N ASP A 258 39.38 2.35 -14.23
CA ASP A 258 39.23 1.15 -15.08
C ASP A 258 38.00 0.21 -14.99
N ARG A 259 37.26 0.16 -16.11
CA ARG A 259 37.20 -1.05 -16.96
C ARG A 259 37.27 -0.66 -18.45
N HIS A 260 38.04 -1.42 -19.23
CA HIS A 260 38.04 -1.37 -20.71
C HIS A 260 36.74 -2.03 -21.27
N GLU A 261 36.30 -1.84 -22.53
CA GLU A 261 36.82 -1.05 -23.66
C GLU A 261 35.71 -0.15 -24.26
N ASN A 262 36.10 1.06 -24.66
CA ASN A 262 35.63 1.87 -25.81
C ASN A 262 35.93 3.33 -25.47
N ASP A 263 36.77 4.00 -26.25
CA ASP A 263 37.02 5.45 -26.09
C ASP A 263 35.75 6.23 -26.45
N PRO A 264 35.04 6.84 -25.48
CA PRO A 264 33.74 7.46 -25.72
C PRO A 264 33.85 8.84 -26.38
N SER A 265 35.07 9.31 -26.69
CA SER A 265 35.31 10.52 -27.47
C SER A 265 35.13 10.31 -28.99
N GLN A 266 35.18 9.06 -29.46
CA GLN A 266 35.00 8.72 -30.88
C GLN A 266 33.65 9.24 -31.42
N SER A 267 33.67 9.70 -32.68
CA SER A 267 32.44 9.87 -33.46
C SER A 267 31.75 8.49 -33.63
N PRO A 268 30.41 8.39 -33.73
CA PRO A 268 29.67 7.11 -33.65
C PRO A 268 30.02 6.02 -34.68
N LEU A 269 30.97 6.27 -35.59
CA LEU A 269 31.40 5.39 -36.68
C LEU A 269 32.89 4.96 -36.62
N GLY A 270 33.66 5.36 -35.60
CA GLY A 270 35.05 4.89 -35.42
C GLY A 270 36.00 5.20 -36.59
N GLY A 271 35.70 6.25 -37.36
CA GLY A 271 36.33 6.54 -38.65
C GLY A 271 37.01 7.91 -38.70
N ARG A 272 37.89 8.08 -39.70
CA ARG A 272 38.76 9.27 -39.86
C ARG A 272 38.05 10.53 -40.38
N THR A 273 36.73 10.48 -40.56
CA THR A 273 35.87 11.57 -41.03
C THR A 273 34.59 11.55 -40.21
N ASP A 274 34.14 12.70 -39.70
CA ASP A 274 32.96 12.81 -38.85
C ASP A 274 31.65 12.78 -39.66
N VAL A 275 30.56 12.29 -39.05
CA VAL A 275 29.23 12.13 -39.68
C VAL A 275 28.70 13.46 -40.25
N PHE A 276 28.99 14.58 -39.58
CA PHE A 276 28.60 15.93 -40.03
C PHE A 276 29.40 16.47 -41.22
N ASP A 277 30.50 15.80 -41.60
CA ASP A 277 31.32 16.19 -42.75
C ASP A 277 31.03 15.39 -44.03
N LEU A 278 30.24 14.30 -43.93
CA LEU A 278 29.83 13.51 -45.10
C LEU A 278 28.66 14.18 -45.87
N PRO A 279 28.50 13.86 -47.18
CA PRO A 279 27.31 14.21 -47.94
C PRO A 279 26.03 13.66 -47.26
N PHE A 280 24.96 14.46 -47.25
CA PHE A 280 23.72 14.18 -46.51
C PHE A 280 23.13 12.78 -46.70
N HIS A 281 23.24 12.18 -47.89
CA HIS A 281 22.76 10.82 -48.13
C HIS A 281 23.61 9.79 -47.38
N MET A 282 24.94 9.84 -47.53
CA MET A 282 25.86 8.94 -46.82
C MET A 282 25.72 9.06 -45.29
N ALA A 283 25.62 10.30 -44.78
CA ALA A 283 25.41 10.55 -43.35
C ALA A 283 24.06 9.99 -42.86
N ARG A 284 22.98 10.15 -43.64
CA ARG A 284 21.67 9.54 -43.33
C ARG A 284 21.77 8.02 -43.31
N ASP A 285 22.32 7.41 -44.36
CA ASP A 285 22.31 5.96 -44.53
C ASP A 285 23.10 5.27 -43.41
N GLN A 286 24.21 5.86 -42.98
CA GLN A 286 25.02 5.43 -41.82
C GLN A 286 24.28 5.58 -40.48
N ILE A 287 23.53 6.68 -40.28
CA ILE A 287 22.68 6.85 -39.10
C ILE A 287 21.55 5.80 -39.10
N GLU A 288 20.97 5.49 -40.26
CA GLU A 288 19.91 4.49 -40.41
C GLU A 288 20.43 3.08 -40.11
N GLU A 289 21.62 2.72 -40.58
CA GLU A 289 22.30 1.45 -40.28
C GLU A 289 22.69 1.32 -38.80
N SER A 290 23.24 2.39 -38.20
CA SER A 290 23.56 2.41 -36.76
C SER A 290 22.30 2.25 -35.90
N LEU A 291 21.20 2.91 -36.27
CA LEU A 291 19.92 2.78 -35.57
C LEU A 291 19.31 1.39 -35.73
N ARG A 292 19.31 0.81 -36.94
CA ARG A 292 18.87 -0.57 -37.19
C ARG A 292 19.63 -1.58 -36.33
N THR A 293 20.96 -1.43 -36.26
CA THR A 293 21.85 -2.28 -35.44
C THR A 293 21.55 -2.17 -33.95
N LYS A 294 21.38 -0.95 -33.42
CA LYS A 294 21.02 -0.73 -32.00
C LYS A 294 19.63 -1.27 -31.67
N MET A 295 18.65 -1.09 -32.57
CA MET A 295 17.29 -1.62 -32.38
C MET A 295 17.24 -3.16 -32.39
N ALA A 296 18.09 -3.83 -33.18
CA ALA A 296 18.21 -5.28 -33.12
C ALA A 296 18.75 -5.74 -31.75
N SER A 297 19.85 -5.14 -31.29
CA SER A 297 20.47 -5.44 -29.98
C SER A 297 19.49 -5.23 -28.81
N VAL A 298 18.75 -4.12 -28.79
CA VAL A 298 17.70 -3.86 -27.77
C VAL A 298 16.58 -4.90 -27.84
N LYS A 299 16.15 -5.30 -29.03
CA LYS A 299 15.09 -6.31 -29.20
C LYS A 299 15.51 -7.70 -28.71
N ASP A 300 16.77 -8.08 -28.90
CA ASP A 300 17.28 -9.37 -28.41
C ASP A 300 17.56 -9.34 -26.90
N ALA A 301 18.01 -8.21 -26.35
CA ALA A 301 18.07 -7.99 -24.90
C ALA A 301 16.68 -8.05 -24.23
N GLN A 302 15.64 -7.51 -24.89
CA GLN A 302 14.27 -7.55 -24.40
C GLN A 302 13.73 -8.99 -24.32
N LYS A 303 13.95 -9.83 -25.34
CA LYS A 303 13.60 -11.27 -25.29
C LYS A 303 14.33 -11.99 -24.15
N GLY A 304 15.60 -11.65 -23.91
CA GLY A 304 16.37 -12.19 -22.80
C GLY A 304 15.72 -11.86 -21.44
N ALA A 305 15.29 -10.61 -21.26
CA ALA A 305 14.57 -10.18 -20.07
C ALA A 305 13.20 -10.88 -19.92
N GLU A 306 12.44 -11.00 -21.01
CA GLU A 306 11.13 -11.66 -21.07
C GLU A 306 11.21 -13.13 -20.60
N VAL A 307 12.18 -13.90 -21.12
CA VAL A 307 12.46 -15.28 -20.70
C VAL A 307 12.89 -15.35 -19.22
N THR A 308 13.63 -14.37 -18.69
CA THR A 308 13.95 -14.34 -17.26
C THR A 308 12.74 -14.03 -16.38
N SER A 309 11.77 -13.20 -16.83
CA SER A 309 10.53 -12.97 -16.09
C SER A 309 9.65 -14.22 -16.03
N GLU A 310 9.45 -14.93 -17.16
CA GLU A 310 8.71 -16.20 -17.19
C GLU A 310 9.31 -17.25 -16.23
N ALA A 311 10.64 -17.31 -16.14
CA ALA A 311 11.33 -18.18 -15.20
C ALA A 311 11.03 -17.83 -13.73
N THR A 312 11.06 -16.53 -13.37
CA THR A 312 10.76 -16.09 -12.00
C THR A 312 9.29 -16.23 -11.61
N GLU A 313 8.35 -16.05 -12.54
CA GLU A 313 6.93 -16.30 -12.29
C GLU A 313 6.68 -17.79 -12.02
N ARG A 314 7.34 -18.67 -12.77
CA ARG A 314 7.26 -20.12 -12.58
C ARG A 314 7.93 -20.60 -11.28
N GLU A 315 8.95 -19.90 -10.79
CA GLU A 315 9.56 -20.16 -9.48
C GLU A 315 8.58 -19.84 -8.33
N LEU A 316 7.90 -18.68 -8.39
CA LEU A 316 6.87 -18.29 -7.42
C LEU A 316 5.65 -19.23 -7.43
N GLU A 317 5.24 -19.72 -8.59
CA GLU A 317 4.15 -20.72 -8.72
C GLU A 317 4.52 -22.04 -8.00
N LEU A 318 5.78 -22.47 -8.08
CA LEU A 318 6.28 -23.65 -7.39
C LEU A 318 6.43 -23.43 -5.87
N GLU A 319 6.84 -22.24 -5.42
CA GLU A 319 6.84 -21.90 -3.99
C GLU A 319 5.42 -21.96 -3.39
N ALA A 320 4.41 -21.45 -4.10
CA ALA A 320 3.02 -21.50 -3.66
C ALA A 320 2.52 -22.95 -3.50
N GLN A 321 2.80 -23.82 -4.48
CA GLN A 321 2.47 -25.25 -4.40
C GLN A 321 3.20 -25.96 -3.24
N LEU A 322 4.44 -25.59 -2.95
CA LEU A 322 5.18 -26.12 -1.79
C LEU A 322 4.59 -25.67 -0.44
N VAL A 323 4.05 -24.45 -0.36
CA VAL A 323 3.34 -23.96 0.84
C VAL A 323 2.02 -24.71 1.04
N GLU A 324 1.24 -24.93 -0.03
CA GLU A 324 0.01 -25.73 0.03
C GLU A 324 0.28 -27.18 0.46
N ALA A 325 1.26 -27.84 -0.17
CA ALA A 325 1.67 -29.21 0.18
C ALA A 325 2.11 -29.33 1.66
N ARG A 326 2.85 -28.34 2.18
CA ARG A 326 3.22 -28.28 3.61
C ARG A 326 2.00 -28.14 4.52
N SER A 327 1.01 -27.34 4.13
CA SER A 327 -0.25 -27.18 4.87
C SER A 327 -1.03 -28.51 4.96
N ILE A 328 -1.16 -29.21 3.83
CA ILE A 328 -1.83 -30.52 3.76
C ILE A 328 -1.12 -31.54 4.65
N ILE A 329 0.22 -31.61 4.61
CA ILE A 329 1.01 -32.51 5.47
C ILE A 329 0.83 -32.16 6.95
N GLN A 330 0.77 -30.87 7.31
CA GLN A 330 0.55 -30.42 8.68
C GLN A 330 -0.86 -30.77 9.19
N GLU A 331 -1.89 -30.67 8.35
CA GLU A 331 -3.24 -31.12 8.69
C GLU A 331 -3.29 -32.64 8.89
N GLN A 332 -2.71 -33.42 7.98
CA GLN A 332 -2.63 -34.88 8.10
C GLN A 332 -1.92 -35.31 9.39
N ALA A 333 -0.79 -34.67 9.74
CA ALA A 333 -0.10 -34.92 11.00
C ALA A 333 -0.94 -34.54 12.24
N SER A 334 -1.72 -33.44 12.16
CA SER A 334 -2.67 -33.03 13.21
C SER A 334 -3.78 -34.06 13.39
N ILE A 335 -4.32 -34.62 12.30
CA ILE A 335 -5.31 -35.69 12.30
C ILE A 335 -4.72 -36.96 12.93
N MET A 336 -3.56 -37.43 12.46
CA MET A 336 -2.88 -38.61 13.00
C MET A 336 -2.64 -38.49 14.52
N SER A 337 -2.17 -37.33 14.98
CA SER A 337 -1.95 -37.03 16.41
C SER A 337 -3.25 -37.14 17.23
N LYS A 338 -4.38 -36.65 16.68
CA LYS A 338 -5.71 -36.76 17.31
C LYS A 338 -6.26 -38.19 17.31
N HIS A 339 -5.78 -39.09 16.44
CA HIS A 339 -6.15 -40.50 16.43
C HIS A 339 -5.31 -41.32 17.42
N LEU A 340 -3.99 -41.06 17.51
CA LEU A 340 -3.12 -41.66 18.54
C LEU A 340 -3.60 -41.31 19.96
N ALA A 341 -3.86 -40.03 20.24
CA ALA A 341 -4.39 -39.56 21.52
C ALA A 341 -5.84 -40.05 21.86
N LYS A 342 -6.49 -40.79 20.96
CA LYS A 342 -7.74 -41.52 21.21
C LYS A 342 -7.52 -43.01 21.47
N ALA A 343 -6.42 -43.60 20.97
CA ALA A 343 -6.06 -44.99 21.21
C ALA A 343 -5.56 -45.22 22.65
N ASP A 344 -4.82 -44.25 23.21
CA ASP A 344 -4.23 -44.34 24.56
C ASP A 344 -5.22 -44.13 25.72
N ARG A 345 -6.53 -44.07 25.46
CA ARG A 345 -7.56 -44.00 26.51
C ARG A 345 -7.95 -45.42 26.96
N PRO A 346 -7.80 -45.79 28.25
CA PRO A 346 -8.26 -47.07 28.76
C PRO A 346 -9.77 -47.26 28.52
N ARG A 347 -10.16 -48.47 28.12
CA ARG A 347 -11.58 -48.85 28.01
C ARG A 347 -12.14 -49.16 29.39
N GLU A 348 -12.74 -48.18 30.05
CA GLU A 348 -13.59 -48.47 31.21
C GLU A 348 -14.79 -49.32 30.80
N SER A 349 -15.08 -50.34 31.61
CA SER A 349 -16.07 -51.37 31.31
C SER A 349 -17.50 -50.87 31.53
N ILE A 350 -18.28 -50.79 30.46
CA ILE A 350 -19.73 -50.57 30.54
C ILE A 350 -20.39 -51.82 31.13
N ILE A 351 -20.86 -51.72 32.37
CA ILE A 351 -21.72 -52.73 33.00
C ILE A 351 -23.17 -52.43 32.59
N PRO A 352 -23.91 -53.37 31.97
CA PRO A 352 -25.32 -53.16 31.64
C PRO A 352 -26.20 -53.32 32.89
N SER A 353 -27.07 -52.34 33.16
CA SER A 353 -28.19 -52.51 34.09
C SER A 353 -29.32 -53.28 33.38
N PRO A 354 -30.01 -54.23 34.06
CA PRO A 354 -31.20 -54.86 33.50
C PRO A 354 -32.36 -53.86 33.37
N ALA A 355 -33.35 -54.23 32.55
CA ALA A 355 -34.55 -53.44 32.30
C ALA A 355 -35.80 -54.12 32.87
N GLU A 356 -36.64 -53.33 33.54
CA GLU A 356 -38.05 -53.57 33.89
C GLU A 356 -38.62 -52.21 34.33
N GLY A 357 -39.91 -51.89 34.21
CA GLY A 357 -41.00 -52.66 33.62
C GLY A 357 -42.33 -52.33 34.31
N VAL A 358 -43.28 -51.75 33.55
CA VAL A 358 -44.58 -51.17 34.01
C VAL A 358 -44.47 -49.79 34.65
#